data_AF-A0A084G1Y0-F1
#
_entry.id   AF-A0A084G1Y0-F1
#
_cell.length_a   1.000
_cell.length_b   1.000
_cell.length_c   1.000
_cell.angle_alpha   90.00
_cell.angle_beta   90.00
_cell.angle_gamma   90.00
#
_symmetry.space_group_name_H-M   'P 1'
#
loop_
_entity.id
_entity.type
_entity.pdbx_description
1 polymer ?
#
loop_
_entity_poly.entity_id
_entity_poly.type
_entity_poly.pdbx_seq_one_letter_code
_entity_poly.pdbx_strand_id
1 'polypeptide(L)'
;MSESAVTLGVEPDARTVIGISLGNSNSSIAVTIDDKAEVIANEDGDRQIPTVLSYVDGDEYYGGQAKNFLVRNAPNTIAYFKDFLGQDFKSIDPTHCHASAHPKDEDGVSFTVKDKDSEEPSTISVSEVTTRYLKRLVTAASEYLGKTVTSAVITVPTNFNEKAREVLIKAAGDAGLEVLQLISEPVASILAYDARPEATVQDKIIVVADLGGTRSDVTVVASRSGMYTVLAAVHDYEFAGVHLDQALMDHFAKEFIKKHDTDPRENARSLAKLRLESEATKKALSKSNNASFSVESLADGYDFAATINRLRYEMIARKVFEGFNRLIEGAVKKAGLDVLDIDEVILAGGTGHTPRIANNLASIFPESTTILAPATSVSALNPSELAVRGAALQASLIQEFEFDDIEQSTHPAVSTVKHITNSIGVITIGADGEEVFTPVIATETAVPARRTITIPVPAAGGDVLIKVVEGNTHIKVTQPEPKAKPAKEADDEDDDSDEDSDEEEEEQREKIWKIGSTLAEAALRGTKKGGKVEVTINVLADLSATVTIREVGEKGGVRGNIKASA
;
A
#
# COMPACT_ATOMS: atom_id res chain seq x y z
N MET A 1 8.24 19.10 -39.81
CA MET A 1 7.08 18.23 -39.59
C MET A 1 7.55 16.82 -39.85
N SER A 2 8.05 16.16 -38.82
CA SER A 2 8.35 14.73 -38.84
C SER A 2 7.13 14.04 -38.23
N GLU A 3 6.40 13.28 -39.04
CA GLU A 3 5.40 12.35 -38.56
C GLU A 3 6.07 11.41 -37.56
N SER A 4 5.74 11.55 -36.27
CA SER A 4 6.00 10.51 -35.29
C SER A 4 5.19 9.30 -35.73
N ALA A 5 5.85 8.18 -36.00
CA ALA A 5 5.18 6.92 -36.17
C ALA A 5 4.40 6.63 -34.86
N VAL A 6 3.10 6.90 -34.87
CA VAL A 6 2.18 6.39 -33.88
C VAL A 6 2.22 4.88 -34.07
N THR A 7 2.84 4.16 -33.13
CA THR A 7 2.66 2.72 -33.02
C THR A 7 1.15 2.51 -32.91
N LEU A 8 0.52 2.02 -33.98
CA LEU A 8 -0.88 1.65 -33.97
C LEU A 8 -1.07 0.67 -32.80
N GLY A 9 -1.95 1.04 -31.85
CA GLY A 9 -2.25 0.23 -30.67
C GLY A 9 -2.73 -1.16 -31.07
N VAL A 10 -2.62 -2.11 -30.15
CA VAL A 10 -3.10 -3.47 -30.42
C VAL A 10 -4.62 -3.45 -30.33
N GLU A 11 -5.29 -3.94 -31.38
CA GLU A 11 -6.76 -4.05 -31.41
C GLU A 11 -7.26 -4.79 -30.17
N PRO A 12 -8.34 -4.32 -29.51
CA PRO A 12 -8.75 -4.85 -28.20
C PRO A 12 -8.97 -6.38 -28.18
N ASP A 13 -9.50 -6.96 -29.26
CA ASP A 13 -9.76 -8.40 -29.39
C ASP A 13 -8.50 -9.26 -29.60
N ALA A 14 -7.39 -8.63 -29.98
CA ALA A 14 -6.10 -9.28 -30.20
C ALA A 14 -5.17 -9.19 -28.97
N ARG A 15 -5.58 -8.49 -27.90
CA ARG A 15 -4.72 -8.27 -26.73
C ARG A 15 -4.56 -9.54 -25.90
N THR A 16 -3.33 -9.75 -25.41
CA THR A 16 -3.05 -10.61 -24.27
C THR A 16 -2.50 -9.74 -23.16
N VAL A 17 -3.31 -9.53 -22.12
CA VAL A 17 -3.04 -8.53 -21.07
C VAL A 17 -2.47 -9.14 -19.80
N ILE A 18 -1.59 -8.40 -19.13
CA ILE A 18 -1.06 -8.73 -17.81
C ILE A 18 -1.04 -7.50 -16.88
N GLY A 19 -0.94 -7.75 -15.58
CA GLY A 19 -0.55 -6.74 -14.60
C GLY A 19 0.95 -6.82 -14.30
N ILE A 20 1.62 -5.67 -14.22
CA ILE A 20 3.03 -5.56 -13.81
C ILE A 20 3.15 -4.66 -12.60
N SER A 21 3.88 -5.13 -11.58
CA SER A 21 4.37 -4.30 -10.49
C SER A 21 5.87 -4.11 -10.67
N LEU A 22 6.33 -2.87 -10.87
CA LEU A 22 7.75 -2.54 -11.10
C LEU A 22 8.32 -1.75 -9.91
N GLY A 23 8.87 -2.45 -8.93
CA GLY A 23 9.57 -1.86 -7.79
C GLY A 23 11.07 -1.66 -8.03
N ASN A 24 11.77 -1.02 -7.08
CA ASN A 24 13.24 -0.90 -7.13
C ASN A 24 13.97 -2.19 -6.74
N SER A 25 13.39 -2.97 -5.83
CA SER A 25 14.01 -4.20 -5.33
C SER A 25 13.50 -5.45 -6.05
N ASN A 26 12.19 -5.56 -6.23
CA ASN A 26 11.57 -6.67 -6.93
C ASN A 26 10.44 -6.16 -7.83
N SER A 27 10.12 -6.96 -8.84
CA SER A 27 8.98 -6.84 -9.71
C SER A 27 8.15 -8.12 -9.65
N SER A 28 6.89 -8.02 -10.07
CA SER A 28 5.99 -9.15 -10.18
C SER A 28 5.13 -9.01 -11.42
N ILE A 29 4.70 -10.15 -11.94
CA ILE A 29 3.78 -10.27 -13.08
C ILE A 29 2.55 -11.07 -12.63
N ALA A 30 1.36 -10.66 -13.06
CA ALA A 30 0.12 -11.39 -12.78
C ALA A 30 -0.84 -11.33 -13.97
N VAL A 31 -1.76 -12.29 -14.02
CA VAL A 31 -2.82 -12.40 -15.02
C VAL A 31 -4.13 -12.71 -14.32
N THR A 32 -5.26 -12.47 -14.98
CA THR A 32 -6.57 -12.88 -14.48
C THR A 32 -6.99 -14.19 -15.16
N ILE A 33 -7.31 -15.21 -14.36
CA ILE A 33 -7.86 -16.50 -14.82
C ILE A 33 -9.15 -16.75 -14.04
N ASP A 34 -10.24 -17.02 -14.73
CA ASP A 34 -11.58 -17.20 -14.13
C ASP A 34 -11.95 -16.08 -13.12
N ASP A 35 -11.75 -14.83 -13.54
CA ASP A 35 -11.98 -13.60 -12.76
C ASP A 35 -11.15 -13.50 -11.46
N LYS A 36 -10.08 -14.28 -11.33
CA LYS A 36 -9.16 -14.23 -10.20
C LYS A 36 -7.75 -13.89 -10.64
N ALA A 37 -7.10 -12.98 -9.92
CA ALA A 37 -5.71 -12.68 -10.16
C ALA A 37 -4.80 -13.85 -9.74
N GLU A 38 -3.92 -14.26 -10.64
CA GLU A 38 -2.86 -15.24 -10.41
C GLU A 38 -1.49 -14.60 -10.68
N VAL A 39 -0.59 -14.69 -9.70
CA VAL A 39 0.77 -14.18 -9.84
C VAL A 39 1.64 -15.24 -10.52
N ILE A 40 2.23 -14.85 -11.65
CA ILE A 40 3.05 -15.70 -12.50
C ILE A 40 4.44 -15.83 -11.88
N ALA A 41 4.97 -17.05 -11.89
CA ALA A 41 6.36 -17.32 -11.55
C ALA A 41 7.22 -17.29 -12.82
N ASN A 42 8.44 -16.75 -12.73
CA ASN A 42 9.39 -16.78 -13.85
C ASN A 42 10.04 -18.17 -14.02
N GLU A 43 11.04 -18.28 -14.91
CA GLU A 43 11.76 -19.53 -15.18
C GLU A 43 12.53 -20.10 -13.96
N ASP A 44 12.86 -19.25 -12.98
CA ASP A 44 13.50 -19.64 -11.72
C ASP A 44 12.47 -20.06 -10.64
N GLY A 45 11.17 -19.93 -10.92
CA GLY A 45 10.08 -20.16 -9.98
C GLY A 45 9.79 -18.98 -9.05
N ASP A 46 10.36 -17.80 -9.31
CA ASP A 46 10.19 -16.60 -8.50
C ASP A 46 8.93 -15.82 -8.89
N ARG A 47 8.10 -15.47 -7.90
CA ARG A 47 6.97 -14.54 -8.04
C ARG A 47 7.33 -13.10 -7.64
N GLN A 48 8.41 -12.94 -6.89
CA GLN A 48 9.01 -11.66 -6.54
C GLN A 48 10.38 -11.65 -7.22
N ILE A 49 10.40 -11.21 -8.47
CA ILE A 49 11.54 -11.28 -9.38
C ILE A 49 12.44 -10.07 -9.08
N PRO A 50 13.70 -10.24 -8.63
CA PRO A 50 14.57 -9.11 -8.35
C PRO A 50 14.73 -8.16 -9.54
N THR A 51 14.59 -6.86 -9.31
CA THR A 51 14.73 -5.80 -10.32
C THR A 51 16.20 -5.49 -10.59
N VAL A 52 16.88 -6.48 -11.16
CA VAL A 52 18.32 -6.51 -11.37
C VAL A 52 18.62 -7.06 -12.76
N LEU A 53 19.56 -6.44 -13.47
CA LEU A 53 20.18 -6.97 -14.68
C LEU A 53 21.67 -7.19 -14.44
N SER A 54 22.25 -8.23 -15.02
CA SER A 54 23.69 -8.47 -14.97
C SER A 54 24.20 -9.01 -16.30
N TYR A 55 25.42 -8.62 -16.67
CA TYR A 55 26.08 -9.06 -17.89
C TYR A 55 27.34 -9.85 -17.59
N VAL A 56 27.44 -11.08 -18.10
CA VAL A 56 28.60 -11.97 -17.90
C VAL A 56 28.98 -12.57 -19.24
N ASP A 57 30.21 -12.34 -19.70
CA ASP A 57 30.73 -12.86 -20.97
C ASP A 57 29.83 -12.56 -22.19
N GLY A 58 29.11 -11.43 -22.15
CA GLY A 58 28.17 -11.01 -23.20
C GLY A 58 26.73 -11.52 -23.04
N ASP A 59 26.48 -12.44 -22.11
CA ASP A 59 25.15 -12.94 -21.80
C ASP A 59 24.42 -12.05 -20.78
N GLU A 60 23.12 -11.83 -20.99
CA GLU A 60 22.25 -11.05 -20.11
C GLU A 60 21.45 -11.93 -19.16
N TYR A 61 21.58 -11.64 -17.86
CA TYR A 61 20.85 -12.24 -16.76
C TYR A 61 19.92 -11.21 -16.13
N TYR A 62 18.79 -11.66 -15.59
CA TYR A 62 17.87 -10.84 -14.79
C TYR A 62 17.41 -11.61 -13.53
N GLY A 63 16.64 -10.96 -12.67
CA GLY A 63 15.99 -11.65 -11.55
C GLY A 63 16.97 -12.23 -10.53
N GLY A 64 16.64 -13.42 -9.99
CA GLY A 64 17.44 -14.11 -8.99
C GLY A 64 18.86 -14.42 -9.47
N GLN A 65 18.99 -14.82 -10.73
CA GLN A 65 20.30 -15.09 -11.35
C GLN A 65 21.18 -13.83 -11.37
N ALA A 66 20.64 -12.68 -11.82
CA ALA A 66 21.36 -11.41 -11.83
C ALA A 66 21.73 -10.93 -10.42
N LYS A 67 20.83 -11.09 -9.45
CA LYS A 67 21.09 -10.72 -8.06
C LYS A 67 22.27 -11.47 -7.46
N ASN A 68 22.45 -12.75 -7.80
CA ASN A 68 23.60 -13.54 -7.34
C ASN A 68 24.95 -13.01 -7.87
N PHE A 69 24.95 -12.27 -8.98
CA PHE A 69 26.15 -11.67 -9.54
C PHE A 69 26.63 -10.41 -8.80
N LEU A 70 25.83 -9.81 -7.92
CA LEU A 70 26.25 -8.65 -7.10
C LEU A 70 27.52 -8.91 -6.28
N VAL A 71 27.81 -10.17 -5.92
CA VAL A 71 29.02 -10.51 -5.14
C VAL A 71 30.27 -10.59 -6.02
N ARG A 72 30.16 -11.05 -7.26
CA ARG A 72 31.32 -11.40 -8.12
C ARG A 72 31.49 -10.52 -9.35
N ASN A 73 30.47 -9.75 -9.71
CA ASN A 73 30.39 -8.98 -10.95
C ASN A 73 29.66 -7.64 -10.77
N ALA A 74 29.78 -7.03 -9.57
CA ALA A 74 29.10 -5.78 -9.22
C ALA A 74 29.19 -4.68 -10.29
N PRO A 75 30.35 -4.39 -10.93
CA PRO A 75 30.44 -3.33 -11.93
C PRO A 75 29.56 -3.53 -13.18
N ASN A 76 29.17 -4.76 -13.50
CA ASN A 76 28.33 -5.10 -14.65
C ASN A 76 26.93 -5.58 -14.23
N THR A 77 26.54 -5.33 -12.98
CA THR A 77 25.22 -5.65 -12.45
C THR A 77 24.51 -4.35 -12.11
N ILE A 78 23.33 -4.09 -12.69
CA ILE A 78 22.54 -2.87 -12.47
C ILE A 78 21.34 -3.23 -11.60
N ALA A 79 21.13 -2.50 -10.49
CA ALA A 79 20.03 -2.69 -9.54
C ALA A 79 19.46 -1.34 -9.09
N TYR A 80 18.27 -1.34 -8.49
CA TYR A 80 17.65 -0.15 -7.88
C TYR A 80 17.44 1.04 -8.83
N PHE A 81 17.23 0.76 -10.11
CA PHE A 81 17.21 1.78 -11.16
C PHE A 81 15.82 2.39 -11.42
N LYS A 82 14.74 1.81 -10.88
CA LYS A 82 13.37 2.24 -11.21
C LYS A 82 13.08 3.68 -10.79
N ASP A 83 13.52 4.11 -9.61
CA ASP A 83 13.29 5.48 -9.14
C ASP A 83 14.17 6.52 -9.87
N PHE A 84 15.12 6.08 -10.69
CA PHE A 84 15.95 6.97 -11.52
C PHE A 84 15.25 7.37 -12.82
N LEU A 85 14.16 6.68 -13.20
CA LEU A 85 13.39 6.98 -14.40
C LEU A 85 12.87 8.42 -14.38
N GLY A 86 13.12 9.15 -15.47
CA GLY A 86 12.68 10.54 -15.66
C GLY A 86 13.36 11.56 -14.74
N GLN A 87 14.25 11.15 -13.84
CA GLN A 87 14.96 12.07 -12.96
C GLN A 87 16.13 12.74 -13.68
N ASP A 88 16.51 13.93 -13.20
CA ASP A 88 17.79 14.53 -13.54
C ASP A 88 18.89 13.88 -12.70
N PHE A 89 20.11 13.76 -13.25
CA PHE A 89 21.22 13.11 -12.55
C PHE A 89 21.51 13.71 -11.15
N LYS A 90 21.36 15.03 -11.00
CA LYS A 90 21.51 15.74 -9.71
C LYS A 90 20.54 15.30 -8.61
N SER A 91 19.43 14.68 -8.99
CA SER A 91 18.37 14.21 -8.08
C SER A 91 18.51 12.73 -7.75
N ILE A 92 19.52 12.05 -8.31
CA ILE A 92 19.76 10.63 -8.08
C ILE A 92 20.43 10.43 -6.73
N ASP A 93 19.84 9.56 -5.92
CA ASP A 93 20.47 8.99 -4.73
C ASP A 93 21.12 7.63 -5.09
N PRO A 94 22.45 7.55 -5.20
CA PRO A 94 23.16 6.32 -5.54
C PRO A 94 23.43 5.41 -4.33
N THR A 95 22.91 5.72 -3.13
CA THR A 95 23.23 5.01 -1.87
C THR A 95 23.06 3.49 -1.96
N HIS A 96 22.04 3.02 -2.69
CA HIS A 96 21.79 1.58 -2.83
C HIS A 96 22.65 0.90 -3.91
N CYS A 97 23.34 1.67 -4.75
CA CYS A 97 24.12 1.17 -5.88
C CYS A 97 25.58 0.83 -5.54
N HIS A 98 26.01 1.00 -4.28
CA HIS A 98 27.41 0.76 -3.88
C HIS A 98 27.93 -0.66 -4.13
N ALA A 99 27.03 -1.65 -4.20
CA ALA A 99 27.37 -3.04 -4.52
C ALA A 99 26.94 -3.43 -5.94
N SER A 100 26.76 -2.46 -6.83
CA SER A 100 26.33 -2.63 -8.21
C SER A 100 26.99 -1.58 -9.12
N ALA A 101 26.59 -1.52 -10.39
CA ALA A 101 26.97 -0.43 -11.30
C ALA A 101 26.43 0.90 -10.74
N HIS A 102 27.29 1.90 -10.69
CA HIS A 102 26.90 3.24 -10.26
C HIS A 102 26.26 4.01 -11.43
N PRO A 103 25.20 4.82 -11.17
CA PRO A 103 24.66 5.72 -12.17
C PRO A 103 25.69 6.81 -12.53
N LYS A 104 25.67 7.26 -13.79
CA LYS A 104 26.50 8.32 -14.35
C LYS A 104 25.66 9.35 -15.10
N ASP A 105 26.25 10.52 -15.34
CA ASP A 105 25.70 11.58 -16.17
C ASP A 105 26.33 11.56 -17.56
N GLU A 106 25.90 10.61 -18.38
CA GLU A 106 26.33 10.50 -19.78
C GLU A 106 25.05 10.39 -20.62
N ASP A 107 24.66 11.52 -21.24
CA ASP A 107 23.38 11.71 -21.94
C ASP A 107 22.15 11.44 -21.07
N GLY A 108 22.20 11.92 -19.82
CA GLY A 108 21.24 11.65 -18.77
C GLY A 108 21.71 10.53 -17.85
N VAL A 109 20.78 9.97 -17.08
CA VAL A 109 21.10 8.90 -16.12
C VAL A 109 21.38 7.59 -16.85
N SER A 110 22.61 7.13 -16.78
CA SER A 110 23.10 5.95 -17.48
C SER A 110 24.06 5.11 -16.64
N PHE A 111 24.41 3.93 -17.13
CA PHE A 111 25.32 2.98 -16.50
C PHE A 111 26.35 2.51 -17.53
N THR A 112 27.61 2.36 -17.10
CA THR A 112 28.67 1.77 -17.93
C THR A 112 28.85 0.31 -17.56
N VAL A 113 28.53 -0.60 -18.48
CA VAL A 113 28.61 -2.06 -18.25
C VAL A 113 29.17 -2.77 -19.48
N LYS A 114 29.82 -3.92 -19.26
CA LYS A 114 30.29 -4.80 -20.34
C LYS A 114 29.19 -5.78 -20.75
N ASP A 115 28.26 -5.32 -21.59
CA ASP A 115 27.11 -6.11 -22.06
C ASP A 115 27.38 -6.94 -23.33
N LYS A 116 28.58 -6.83 -23.92
CA LYS A 116 29.00 -7.54 -25.14
C LYS A 116 30.34 -8.21 -24.93
N ASP A 117 30.65 -9.17 -25.79
CA ASP A 117 31.99 -9.78 -25.90
C ASP A 117 33.01 -8.86 -26.62
N SER A 118 32.89 -7.55 -26.44
CA SER A 118 33.85 -6.53 -26.88
C SER A 118 34.69 -6.04 -25.72
N GLU A 119 35.91 -5.56 -25.98
CA GLU A 119 36.75 -4.99 -24.92
C GLU A 119 36.20 -3.66 -24.36
N GLU A 120 35.48 -2.90 -25.17
CA GLU A 120 34.89 -1.61 -24.76
C GLU A 120 33.54 -1.82 -24.04
N PRO A 121 33.33 -1.19 -22.87
CA PRO A 121 32.04 -1.22 -22.17
C PRO A 121 31.03 -0.32 -22.88
N SER A 122 29.75 -0.68 -22.78
CA SER A 122 28.64 0.11 -23.30
C SER A 122 28.13 1.08 -22.23
N THR A 123 27.73 2.29 -22.66
CA THR A 123 26.91 3.20 -21.85
C THR A 123 25.44 2.94 -22.17
N ILE A 124 24.67 2.53 -21.15
CA ILE A 124 23.27 2.12 -21.26
C ILE A 124 22.43 3.08 -20.40
N SER A 125 21.45 3.75 -21.02
CA SER A 125 20.55 4.66 -20.28
C SER A 125 19.62 3.88 -19.34
N VAL A 126 19.13 4.53 -18.28
CA VAL A 126 18.12 3.94 -17.38
C VAL A 126 16.86 3.48 -18.13
N SER A 127 16.49 4.20 -19.20
CA SER A 127 15.37 3.82 -20.07
C SER A 127 15.64 2.49 -20.76
N GLU A 128 16.82 2.31 -21.34
CA GLU A 128 17.22 1.07 -22.02
C GLU A 128 17.35 -0.10 -21.03
N VAL A 129 17.90 0.12 -19.83
CA VAL A 129 17.92 -0.88 -18.75
C VAL A 129 16.49 -1.34 -18.43
N THR A 130 15.56 -0.39 -18.34
CA THR A 130 14.15 -0.68 -18.07
C THR A 130 13.49 -1.44 -19.21
N THR A 131 13.76 -1.05 -20.47
CA THR A 131 13.30 -1.77 -21.67
C THR A 131 13.75 -3.23 -21.65
N ARG A 132 15.05 -3.47 -21.44
CA ARG A 132 15.62 -4.83 -21.41
C ARG A 132 15.00 -5.66 -20.29
N TYR A 133 14.86 -5.09 -19.10
CA TYR A 133 14.26 -5.77 -17.95
C TYR A 133 12.76 -6.09 -18.17
N LEU A 134 11.96 -5.13 -18.67
CA LEU A 134 10.56 -5.35 -19.00
C LEU A 134 10.40 -6.45 -20.06
N LYS A 135 11.26 -6.48 -21.07
CA LYS A 135 11.26 -7.53 -22.09
C LYS A 135 11.41 -8.92 -21.46
N ARG A 136 12.28 -9.09 -20.46
CA ARG A 136 12.42 -10.38 -19.74
C ARG A 136 11.15 -10.75 -18.98
N LEU A 137 10.50 -9.80 -18.30
CA LEU A 137 9.22 -10.04 -17.61
C LEU A 137 8.11 -10.44 -18.59
N VAL A 138 8.02 -9.76 -19.73
CA VAL A 138 7.04 -10.04 -20.79
C VAL A 138 7.29 -11.42 -21.41
N THR A 139 8.55 -11.79 -21.63
CA THR A 139 8.92 -13.14 -22.09
C THR A 139 8.47 -14.20 -21.09
N ALA A 140 8.79 -14.05 -19.80
CA ALA A 140 8.37 -15.00 -18.76
C ALA A 140 6.84 -15.15 -18.69
N ALA A 141 6.10 -14.05 -18.77
CA ALA A 141 4.64 -14.09 -18.83
C ALA A 141 4.10 -14.77 -20.11
N SER A 142 4.72 -14.49 -21.26
CA SER A 142 4.31 -15.08 -22.54
C SER A 142 4.55 -16.59 -22.58
N GLU A 143 5.67 -17.04 -22.02
CA GLU A 143 5.99 -18.47 -21.89
C GLU A 143 4.99 -19.19 -20.97
N TYR A 144 4.64 -18.59 -19.83
CA TYR A 144 3.62 -19.13 -18.92
C TYR A 144 2.24 -19.26 -19.61
N LEU A 145 1.84 -18.24 -20.38
CA LEU A 145 0.54 -18.21 -21.05
C LEU A 145 0.49 -19.02 -22.36
N GLY A 146 1.65 -19.36 -22.93
CA GLY A 146 1.76 -19.98 -24.26
C GLY A 146 1.30 -19.07 -25.40
N LYS A 147 1.24 -17.75 -25.16
CA LYS A 147 0.82 -16.71 -26.12
C LYS A 147 1.66 -15.46 -25.92
N THR A 148 1.88 -14.69 -26.97
CA THR A 148 2.58 -13.41 -26.88
C THR A 148 1.75 -12.40 -26.09
N VAL A 149 2.29 -11.94 -24.96
CA VAL A 149 1.74 -10.79 -24.23
C VAL A 149 1.95 -9.51 -25.04
N THR A 150 0.91 -8.69 -25.15
CA THR A 150 0.90 -7.50 -26.00
C THR A 150 0.75 -6.21 -25.20
N SER A 151 0.01 -6.27 -24.09
CA SER A 151 -0.40 -5.07 -23.37
C SER A 151 -0.40 -5.29 -21.86
N ALA A 152 -0.27 -4.23 -21.07
CA ALA A 152 -0.26 -4.33 -19.61
C ALA A 152 -0.83 -3.10 -18.90
N VAL A 153 -1.27 -3.32 -17.66
CA VAL A 153 -1.40 -2.25 -16.66
C VAL A 153 -0.21 -2.32 -15.73
N ILE A 154 0.45 -1.18 -15.49
CA ILE A 154 1.67 -1.10 -14.67
C ILE A 154 1.41 -0.24 -13.43
N THR A 155 1.82 -0.72 -12.24
CA THR A 155 1.72 0.07 -11.01
C THR A 155 2.84 1.10 -10.88
N VAL A 156 2.52 2.26 -10.32
CA VAL A 156 3.47 3.34 -10.01
C VAL A 156 3.18 3.95 -8.64
N PRO A 157 4.17 4.51 -7.93
CA PRO A 157 3.91 5.20 -6.67
C PRO A 157 3.14 6.50 -6.92
N THR A 158 2.46 7.03 -5.89
CA THR A 158 1.66 8.25 -6.04
C THR A 158 2.51 9.50 -6.32
N ASN A 159 3.80 9.49 -5.98
CA ASN A 159 4.74 10.57 -6.28
C ASN A 159 5.52 10.37 -7.60
N PHE A 160 5.10 9.43 -8.47
CA PHE A 160 5.72 9.22 -9.77
C PHE A 160 5.36 10.37 -10.73
N ASN A 161 6.36 11.21 -11.04
CA ASN A 161 6.17 12.42 -11.84
C ASN A 161 5.89 12.10 -13.32
N GLU A 162 5.39 13.10 -14.06
CA GLU A 162 4.97 12.92 -15.46
C GLU A 162 6.11 12.47 -16.37
N LYS A 163 7.31 13.06 -16.21
CA LYS A 163 8.50 12.66 -16.98
C LYS A 163 8.87 11.19 -16.75
N ALA A 164 8.74 10.70 -15.51
CA ALA A 164 8.99 9.30 -15.18
C ALA A 164 7.91 8.37 -15.79
N ARG A 165 6.65 8.81 -15.82
CA ARG A 165 5.54 8.10 -16.49
C ARG A 165 5.80 7.97 -18.00
N GLU A 166 6.12 9.07 -18.66
CA GLU A 166 6.44 9.10 -20.09
C GLU A 166 7.62 8.17 -20.43
N VAL A 167 8.71 8.22 -19.65
CA VAL A 167 9.88 7.35 -19.86
C VAL A 167 9.52 5.88 -19.63
N LEU A 168 8.70 5.56 -18.63
CA LEU A 168 8.25 4.19 -18.39
C LEU A 168 7.37 3.66 -19.54
N ILE A 169 6.40 4.46 -20.01
CA ILE A 169 5.55 4.11 -21.16
C ILE A 169 6.42 3.90 -22.40
N LYS A 170 7.39 4.78 -22.64
CA LYS A 170 8.33 4.64 -23.75
C LYS A 170 9.16 3.35 -23.64
N ALA A 171 9.73 3.07 -22.47
CA ALA A 171 10.53 1.87 -22.25
C ALA A 171 9.71 0.57 -22.43
N ALA A 172 8.45 0.59 -22.01
CA ALA A 172 7.51 -0.50 -22.27
C ALA A 172 7.22 -0.65 -23.77
N GLY A 173 6.95 0.45 -24.48
CA GLY A 173 6.75 0.44 -25.94
C GLY A 173 7.98 -0.09 -26.70
N ASP A 174 9.19 0.32 -26.31
CA ASP A 174 10.44 -0.19 -26.87
C ASP A 174 10.65 -1.69 -26.56
N ALA A 175 10.04 -2.20 -25.48
CA ALA A 175 10.02 -3.62 -25.13
C ALA A 175 8.92 -4.41 -25.88
N GLY A 176 8.13 -3.75 -26.74
CA GLY A 176 7.01 -4.35 -27.45
C GLY A 176 5.75 -4.52 -26.60
N LEU A 177 5.59 -3.72 -25.55
CA LEU A 177 4.48 -3.78 -24.60
C LEU A 177 3.67 -2.48 -24.62
N GLU A 178 2.39 -2.58 -24.98
CA GLU A 178 1.43 -1.47 -24.90
C GLU A 178 1.00 -1.24 -23.44
N VAL A 179 1.19 -0.03 -22.93
CA VAL A 179 0.72 0.32 -21.58
C VAL A 179 -0.70 0.84 -21.66
N LEU A 180 -1.68 0.01 -21.28
CA LEU A 180 -3.09 0.40 -21.26
C LEU A 180 -3.35 1.48 -20.21
N GLN A 181 -2.75 1.32 -19.02
CA GLN A 181 -2.91 2.27 -17.93
C GLN A 181 -1.76 2.19 -16.92
N LEU A 182 -1.40 3.33 -16.35
CA LEU A 182 -0.59 3.40 -15.13
C LEU A 182 -1.51 3.63 -13.93
N ILE A 183 -1.53 2.70 -12.97
CA ILE A 183 -2.34 2.83 -11.75
C ILE A 183 -1.46 3.00 -10.51
N SER A 184 -1.98 3.66 -9.47
CA SER A 184 -1.20 3.81 -8.25
C SER A 184 -1.11 2.50 -7.45
N GLU A 185 0.08 2.18 -6.93
CA GLU A 185 0.34 1.03 -6.05
C GLU A 185 -0.68 0.87 -4.88
N PRO A 186 -1.05 1.92 -4.13
CA PRO A 186 -2.04 1.77 -3.05
C PRO A 186 -3.44 1.42 -3.55
N VAL A 187 -3.89 2.02 -4.66
CA VAL A 187 -5.20 1.70 -5.25
C VAL A 187 -5.22 0.28 -5.80
N ALA A 188 -4.14 -0.16 -6.45
CA ALA A 188 -4.00 -1.54 -6.89
C ALA A 188 -4.07 -2.52 -5.70
N SER A 189 -3.44 -2.17 -4.59
CA SER A 189 -3.45 -3.00 -3.37
C SER A 189 -4.85 -3.12 -2.74
N ILE A 190 -5.66 -2.06 -2.76
CA ILE A 190 -7.06 -2.11 -2.32
C ILE A 190 -7.89 -2.96 -3.29
N LEU A 191 -7.73 -2.75 -4.60
CA LEU A 191 -8.45 -3.50 -5.64
C LEU A 191 -8.22 -5.02 -5.53
N ALA A 192 -7.02 -5.44 -5.14
CA ALA A 192 -6.70 -6.86 -4.93
C ALA A 192 -7.58 -7.52 -3.85
N TYR A 193 -8.08 -6.76 -2.87
CA TYR A 193 -9.02 -7.23 -1.86
C TYR A 193 -10.48 -7.05 -2.31
N ASP A 194 -10.82 -5.88 -2.83
CA ASP A 194 -12.20 -5.49 -3.12
C ASP A 194 -12.76 -6.17 -4.39
N ALA A 195 -11.92 -6.67 -5.31
CA ALA A 195 -12.35 -7.42 -6.49
C ALA A 195 -12.53 -8.93 -6.25
N ARG A 196 -12.28 -9.43 -5.04
CA ARG A 196 -12.47 -10.86 -4.74
C ARG A 196 -13.96 -11.24 -4.75
N PRO A 197 -14.33 -12.46 -5.14
CA PRO A 197 -15.74 -12.90 -5.14
C PRO A 197 -16.43 -12.79 -3.78
N GLU A 198 -15.69 -12.95 -2.69
CA GLU A 198 -16.18 -12.81 -1.31
C GLU A 198 -16.24 -11.37 -0.79
N ALA A 199 -15.71 -10.41 -1.55
CA ALA A 199 -15.66 -9.02 -1.13
C ALA A 199 -17.06 -8.38 -1.14
N THR A 200 -17.32 -7.57 -0.13
CA THR A 200 -18.53 -6.75 -0.05
C THR A 200 -18.15 -5.30 -0.20
N VAL A 201 -18.80 -4.59 -1.13
CA VAL A 201 -18.63 -3.15 -1.28
C VAL A 201 -19.20 -2.46 -0.04
N GLN A 202 -18.33 -1.81 0.71
CA GLN A 202 -18.67 -1.06 1.92
C GLN A 202 -17.91 0.27 1.94
N ASP A 203 -18.48 1.29 2.57
CA ASP A 203 -17.80 2.55 2.77
C ASP A 203 -16.81 2.40 3.93
N LYS A 204 -15.52 2.60 3.67
CA LYS A 204 -14.43 2.44 4.65
C LYS A 204 -13.29 3.42 4.40
N ILE A 205 -12.64 3.90 5.45
CA ILE A 205 -11.36 4.62 5.38
C ILE A 205 -10.24 3.60 5.57
N ILE A 206 -9.36 3.54 4.58
CA ILE A 206 -8.31 2.54 4.49
C ILE A 206 -6.96 3.22 4.59
N VAL A 207 -6.06 2.68 5.42
CA VAL A 207 -4.64 2.99 5.36
C VAL A 207 -3.94 1.87 4.58
N VAL A 208 -3.29 2.21 3.47
CA VAL A 208 -2.39 1.29 2.78
C VAL A 208 -0.97 1.63 3.19
N ALA A 209 -0.31 0.72 3.89
CA ALA A 209 1.09 0.83 4.27
C ALA A 209 1.92 -0.11 3.38
N ASP A 210 2.46 0.43 2.29
CA ASP A 210 3.36 -0.27 1.38
C ASP A 210 4.79 -0.15 1.87
N LEU A 211 5.26 -1.20 2.56
CA LEU A 211 6.58 -1.24 3.17
C LEU A 211 7.52 -2.03 2.26
N GLY A 212 8.25 -1.30 1.43
CA GLY A 212 9.12 -1.83 0.39
C GLY A 212 10.54 -2.17 0.84
N GLY A 213 11.42 -2.33 -0.15
CA GLY A 213 12.84 -2.61 0.06
C GLY A 213 13.65 -1.34 0.36
N THR A 214 13.66 -0.37 -0.57
CA THR A 214 14.43 0.88 -0.46
C THR A 214 13.61 2.09 -0.02
N ARG A 215 12.29 1.96 0.04
CA ARG A 215 11.35 3.01 0.44
C ARG A 215 10.11 2.42 1.08
N SER A 216 9.37 3.26 1.79
CA SER A 216 8.05 2.95 2.31
C SER A 216 7.07 4.08 1.99
N ASP A 217 5.85 3.70 1.63
CA ASP A 217 4.80 4.59 1.18
C ASP A 217 3.53 4.31 1.98
N VAL A 218 2.97 5.33 2.63
CA VAL A 218 1.70 5.20 3.36
C VAL A 218 0.67 6.13 2.74
N THR A 219 -0.47 5.56 2.37
CA THR A 219 -1.56 6.28 1.72
C THR A 219 -2.86 6.07 2.49
N VAL A 220 -3.56 7.16 2.82
CA VAL A 220 -4.90 7.14 3.41
C VAL A 220 -5.92 7.34 2.30
N VAL A 221 -6.90 6.43 2.22
CA VAL A 221 -7.87 6.36 1.11
C VAL A 221 -9.28 6.26 1.65
N ALA A 222 -10.19 7.10 1.14
CA ALA A 222 -11.63 6.88 1.29
C ALA A 222 -12.13 5.95 0.19
N SER A 223 -12.56 4.74 0.57
CA SER A 223 -13.27 3.83 -0.33
C SER A 223 -14.77 4.05 -0.17
N ARG A 224 -15.43 4.47 -1.25
CA ARG A 224 -16.86 4.80 -1.27
C ARG A 224 -17.47 4.26 -2.56
N SER A 225 -18.48 3.39 -2.47
CA SER A 225 -19.10 2.79 -3.68
C SER A 225 -18.10 2.07 -4.62
N GLY A 226 -16.99 1.53 -4.09
CA GLY A 226 -15.94 0.91 -4.92
C GLY A 226 -15.08 1.93 -5.69
N MET A 227 -15.21 3.23 -5.40
CA MET A 227 -14.30 4.27 -5.87
C MET A 227 -13.33 4.65 -4.76
N TYR A 228 -12.08 4.90 -5.12
CA TYR A 228 -10.99 5.15 -4.19
C TYR A 228 -10.49 6.59 -4.32
N THR A 229 -10.64 7.39 -3.26
CA THR A 229 -10.12 8.76 -3.22
C THR A 229 -8.94 8.83 -2.25
N VAL A 230 -7.77 9.22 -2.74
CA VAL A 230 -6.59 9.43 -1.88
C VAL A 230 -6.78 10.72 -1.09
N LEU A 231 -6.72 10.62 0.24
CA LEU A 231 -6.82 11.75 1.17
C LEU A 231 -5.44 12.31 1.51
N ALA A 232 -4.46 11.44 1.75
CA ALA A 232 -3.07 11.82 1.99
C ALA A 232 -2.12 10.70 1.57
N ALA A 233 -0.90 11.08 1.18
CA ALA A 233 0.20 10.16 0.95
C ALA A 233 1.48 10.68 1.62
N VAL A 234 2.27 9.78 2.21
CA VAL A 234 3.58 10.06 2.82
C VAL A 234 4.59 9.05 2.28
N HIS A 235 5.80 9.54 1.99
CA HIS A 235 6.89 8.79 1.38
C HIS A 235 8.11 8.88 2.27
N ASP A 236 8.75 7.74 2.54
CA ASP A 236 9.92 7.66 3.41
C ASP A 236 11.00 6.77 2.80
N TYR A 237 12.26 7.17 2.96
CA TYR A 237 13.44 6.48 2.44
C TYR A 237 14.42 6.06 3.57
N GLU A 238 14.12 6.38 4.84
CA GLU A 238 14.96 6.07 6.01
C GLU A 238 14.49 4.81 6.76
N PHE A 239 13.21 4.47 6.62
CA PHE A 239 12.58 3.31 7.23
C PHE A 239 12.06 2.41 6.10
N ALA A 240 12.84 1.39 5.77
CA ALA A 240 12.52 0.45 4.69
C ALA A 240 13.20 -0.91 4.94
N GLY A 241 12.90 -1.90 4.11
CA GLY A 241 13.45 -3.25 4.22
C GLY A 241 14.98 -3.32 4.29
N VAL A 242 15.70 -2.45 3.57
CA VAL A 242 17.17 -2.38 3.59
C VAL A 242 17.74 -1.92 4.93
N HIS A 243 16.99 -1.13 5.70
CA HIS A 243 17.40 -0.69 7.04
C HIS A 243 17.22 -1.81 8.08
N LEU A 244 16.26 -2.70 7.85
CA LEU A 244 16.14 -3.95 8.62
C LEU A 244 17.28 -4.92 8.28
N ASP A 245 17.68 -5.00 7.01
CA ASP A 245 18.86 -5.77 6.60
C ASP A 245 20.12 -5.21 7.26
N GLN A 246 20.29 -3.88 7.27
CA GLN A 246 21.42 -3.21 7.91
C GLN A 246 21.52 -3.54 9.42
N ALA A 247 20.39 -3.61 10.14
CA ALA A 247 20.40 -3.99 11.56
C ALA A 247 20.96 -5.41 11.78
N LEU A 248 20.63 -6.37 10.90
CA LEU A 248 21.18 -7.72 10.93
C LEU A 248 22.67 -7.74 10.51
N MET A 249 23.01 -7.00 9.46
CA MET A 249 24.39 -6.85 8.99
C MET A 249 25.30 -6.35 10.13
N ASP A 250 24.90 -5.29 10.84
CA ASP A 250 25.68 -4.74 11.95
C ASP A 250 25.76 -5.69 13.15
N HIS A 251 24.71 -6.46 13.42
CA HIS A 251 24.74 -7.46 14.47
C HIS A 251 25.74 -8.58 14.16
N PHE A 252 25.67 -9.17 12.96
CA PHE A 252 26.54 -10.28 12.59
C PHE A 252 27.98 -9.84 12.27
N ALA A 253 28.19 -8.62 11.75
CA ALA A 253 29.52 -8.06 11.60
C ALA A 253 30.21 -7.91 12.97
N LYS A 254 29.51 -7.42 14.00
CA LYS A 254 30.06 -7.35 15.37
C LYS A 254 30.43 -8.72 15.93
N GLU A 255 29.61 -9.74 15.68
CA GLU A 255 29.93 -11.11 16.08
C GLU A 255 31.13 -11.69 15.34
N PHE A 256 31.26 -11.41 14.05
CA PHE A 256 32.40 -11.83 13.24
C PHE A 256 33.69 -11.14 13.70
N ILE A 257 33.68 -9.82 13.89
CA ILE A 257 34.81 -9.05 14.42
C ILE A 257 35.27 -9.62 15.76
N LYS A 258 34.33 -9.92 16.66
CA LYS A 258 34.64 -10.52 17.96
C LYS A 258 35.35 -11.88 17.85
N LYS A 259 35.06 -12.67 16.81
CA LYS A 259 35.63 -14.02 16.61
C LYS A 259 36.95 -13.99 15.82
N HIS A 260 37.13 -13.03 14.90
CA HIS A 260 38.17 -13.08 13.88
C HIS A 260 39.03 -11.81 13.78
N ASP A 261 38.71 -10.74 14.52
CA ASP A 261 39.43 -9.45 14.52
C ASP A 261 39.50 -8.76 13.13
N THR A 262 38.60 -9.12 12.22
CA THR A 262 38.45 -8.54 10.88
C THR A 262 37.05 -7.96 10.73
N ASP A 263 36.90 -6.77 10.15
CA ASP A 263 35.59 -6.19 9.81
C ASP A 263 35.17 -6.56 8.39
N PRO A 264 34.10 -7.37 8.19
CA PRO A 264 33.67 -7.79 6.87
C PRO A 264 32.98 -6.65 6.10
N ARG A 265 32.72 -5.50 6.71
CA ARG A 265 32.04 -4.37 6.07
C ARG A 265 32.99 -3.49 5.24
N GLU A 266 34.28 -3.53 5.54
CA GLU A 266 35.31 -2.75 4.84
C GLU A 266 35.63 -3.30 3.45
N ASN A 267 35.28 -4.56 3.16
CA ASN A 267 35.46 -5.18 1.85
C ASN A 267 34.11 -5.23 1.10
N ALA A 268 34.05 -4.63 -0.09
CA ALA A 268 32.82 -4.57 -0.88
C ALA A 268 32.19 -5.95 -1.19
N ARG A 269 33.03 -6.96 -1.45
CA ARG A 269 32.57 -8.33 -1.72
C ARG A 269 32.01 -8.99 -0.46
N SER A 270 32.70 -8.83 0.66
CA SER A 270 32.24 -9.32 1.98
C SER A 270 30.94 -8.65 2.41
N LEU A 271 30.82 -7.33 2.21
CA LEU A 271 29.61 -6.55 2.47
C LEU A 271 28.44 -7.02 1.60
N ALA A 272 28.67 -7.31 0.32
CA ALA A 272 27.65 -7.86 -0.56
C ALA A 272 27.15 -9.24 -0.09
N LYS A 273 28.06 -10.14 0.31
CA LYS A 273 27.69 -11.44 0.91
C LYS A 273 26.86 -11.25 2.19
N LEU A 274 27.33 -10.36 3.08
CA LEU A 274 26.66 -10.06 4.35
C LEU A 274 25.24 -9.54 4.14
N ARG A 275 25.03 -8.69 3.13
CA ARG A 275 23.72 -8.14 2.77
C ARG A 275 22.76 -9.23 2.26
N LEU A 276 23.22 -10.07 1.33
CA LEU A 276 22.39 -11.15 0.78
C LEU A 276 21.94 -12.13 1.87
N GLU A 277 22.86 -12.54 2.74
CA GLU A 277 22.52 -13.44 3.84
C GLU A 277 21.62 -12.75 4.88
N SER A 278 21.83 -11.46 5.16
CA SER A 278 20.97 -10.70 6.08
C SER A 278 19.52 -10.62 5.58
N GLU A 279 19.33 -10.36 4.29
CA GLU A 279 18.00 -10.36 3.67
C GLU A 279 17.35 -11.75 3.73
N ALA A 280 18.11 -12.81 3.48
CA ALA A 280 17.62 -14.19 3.57
C ALA A 280 17.21 -14.55 5.01
N THR A 281 18.06 -14.25 5.99
CA THR A 281 17.76 -14.46 7.42
C THR A 281 16.53 -13.64 7.86
N LYS A 282 16.41 -12.38 7.44
CA LYS A 282 15.22 -11.53 7.70
C LYS A 282 13.95 -12.20 7.20
N LYS A 283 13.94 -12.66 5.95
CA LYS A 283 12.79 -13.36 5.35
C LYS A 283 12.46 -14.66 6.09
N ALA A 284 13.47 -15.41 6.53
CA ALA A 284 13.27 -16.62 7.33
C ALA A 284 12.63 -16.32 8.68
N LEU A 285 13.01 -15.21 9.34
CA LEU A 285 12.44 -14.77 10.61
C LEU A 285 10.97 -14.34 10.50
N SER A 286 10.48 -13.96 9.33
CA SER A 286 9.03 -13.72 9.13
C SER A 286 8.21 -15.02 9.19
N LYS A 287 8.83 -16.17 8.89
CA LYS A 287 8.18 -17.49 8.87
C LYS A 287 8.44 -18.28 10.15
N SER A 288 9.63 -18.15 10.72
CA SER A 288 10.13 -18.95 11.85
C SER A 288 10.58 -18.06 13.01
N ASN A 289 10.54 -18.59 14.23
CA ASN A 289 11.03 -17.86 15.42
C ASN A 289 12.56 -17.87 15.57
N ASN A 290 13.28 -18.64 14.73
CA ASN A 290 14.73 -18.72 14.71
C ASN A 290 15.20 -18.89 13.25
N ALA A 291 16.38 -18.37 12.94
CA ALA A 291 17.00 -18.46 11.62
C ALA A 291 18.52 -18.61 11.74
N SER A 292 19.10 -19.38 10.84
CA SER A 292 20.55 -19.45 10.63
C SER A 292 21.04 -18.26 9.82
N PHE A 293 22.30 -17.90 10.05
CA PHE A 293 23.06 -16.96 9.25
C PHE A 293 24.40 -17.62 8.95
N SER A 294 24.68 -17.93 7.68
CA SER A 294 25.90 -18.65 7.31
C SER A 294 26.50 -18.11 6.01
N VAL A 295 27.77 -17.73 6.05
CA VAL A 295 28.51 -17.24 4.88
C VAL A 295 29.88 -17.91 4.82
N GLU A 296 30.13 -18.61 3.71
CA GLU A 296 31.44 -19.17 3.39
C GLU A 296 32.42 -18.08 2.96
N SER A 297 33.64 -18.14 3.50
CA SER A 297 34.73 -17.21 3.24
C SER A 297 34.24 -15.76 3.27
N LEU A 298 33.64 -15.36 4.39
CA LEU A 298 33.03 -14.04 4.55
C LEU A 298 34.08 -12.95 4.40
N ALA A 299 35.18 -13.01 5.15
CA ALA A 299 36.32 -12.11 5.05
C ALA A 299 37.62 -12.85 5.42
N ASP A 300 38.74 -12.50 4.78
CA ASP A 300 40.08 -13.07 5.00
C ASP A 300 40.17 -14.61 5.03
N GLY A 301 39.27 -15.28 4.29
CA GLY A 301 39.22 -16.74 4.24
C GLY A 301 38.44 -17.39 5.39
N TYR A 302 37.96 -16.63 6.38
CA TYR A 302 37.18 -17.15 7.48
C TYR A 302 35.71 -17.35 7.10
N ASP A 303 35.19 -18.54 7.41
CA ASP A 303 33.76 -18.82 7.37
C ASP A 303 33.05 -18.21 8.59
N PHE A 304 31.78 -17.87 8.43
CA PHE A 304 30.95 -17.40 9.54
C PHE A 304 29.63 -18.16 9.59
N ALA A 305 29.30 -18.68 10.78
CA ALA A 305 28.01 -19.27 11.07
C ALA A 305 27.51 -18.81 12.44
N ALA A 306 26.23 -18.44 12.48
CA ALA A 306 25.52 -18.02 13.68
C ALA A 306 24.02 -18.33 13.54
N THR A 307 23.27 -18.12 14.62
CA THR A 307 21.81 -18.16 14.61
C THR A 307 21.26 -16.96 15.36
N ILE A 308 20.05 -16.54 15.00
CA ILE A 308 19.34 -15.46 15.67
C ILE A 308 17.87 -15.86 15.86
N ASN A 309 17.31 -15.52 17.02
CA ASN A 309 15.88 -15.66 17.26
C ASN A 309 15.14 -14.36 16.90
N ARG A 310 13.84 -14.47 16.63
CA ARG A 310 13.00 -13.33 16.20
C ARG A 310 12.99 -12.21 17.24
N LEU A 311 12.92 -12.53 18.53
CA LEU A 311 12.95 -11.52 19.60
C LEU A 311 14.23 -10.68 19.56
N ARG A 312 15.39 -11.31 19.32
CA ARG A 312 16.68 -10.62 19.21
C ARG A 312 16.72 -9.72 18.00
N TYR A 313 16.25 -10.19 16.85
CA TYR A 313 16.07 -9.36 15.66
C TYR A 313 15.14 -8.17 15.95
N GLU A 314 14.02 -8.40 16.61
CA GLU A 314 13.07 -7.35 16.96
C GLU A 314 13.68 -6.26 17.85
N MET A 315 14.53 -6.65 18.80
CA MET A 315 15.25 -5.71 19.66
C MET A 315 16.26 -4.85 18.89
N ILE A 316 17.06 -5.45 18.01
CA ILE A 316 18.09 -4.70 17.26
C ILE A 316 17.49 -3.83 16.15
N ALA A 317 16.32 -4.20 15.62
CA ALA A 317 15.61 -3.46 14.58
C ALA A 317 14.53 -2.50 15.11
N ARG A 318 14.39 -2.37 16.44
CA ARG A 318 13.35 -1.59 17.12
C ARG A 318 13.19 -0.18 16.56
N LYS A 319 14.29 0.56 16.36
CA LYS A 319 14.27 1.93 15.82
C LYS A 319 13.59 2.01 14.46
N VAL A 320 13.80 1.02 13.60
CA VAL A 320 13.20 0.97 12.25
C VAL A 320 11.71 0.66 12.35
N PHE A 321 11.31 -0.27 13.23
CA PHE A 321 9.89 -0.56 13.47
C PHE A 321 9.11 0.64 14.01
N GLU A 322 9.68 1.37 14.97
CA GLU A 322 9.09 2.61 15.47
C GLU A 322 9.03 3.70 14.38
N GLY A 323 9.94 3.66 13.40
CA GLY A 323 9.88 4.49 12.20
C GLY A 323 8.63 4.23 11.37
N PHE A 324 8.30 2.96 11.10
CA PHE A 324 7.06 2.61 10.41
C PHE A 324 5.82 3.07 11.17
N ASN A 325 5.80 2.91 12.49
CA ASN A 325 4.68 3.36 13.33
C ASN A 325 4.43 4.87 13.14
N ARG A 326 5.48 5.69 13.30
CA ARG A 326 5.40 7.16 13.11
C ARG A 326 4.99 7.55 11.70
N LEU A 327 5.46 6.82 10.69
CA LEU A 327 5.11 7.06 9.29
C LEU A 327 3.59 6.88 9.07
N ILE A 328 3.03 5.82 9.65
CA ILE A 328 1.62 5.47 9.52
C ILE A 328 0.73 6.46 10.26
N GLU A 329 1.03 6.74 11.54
CA GLU A 329 0.33 7.77 12.32
C GLU A 329 0.43 9.15 11.67
N GLY A 330 1.61 9.48 11.13
CA GLY A 330 1.85 10.72 10.41
C GLY A 330 0.98 10.85 9.16
N ALA A 331 0.75 9.77 8.41
CA ALA A 331 -0.12 9.78 7.25
C ALA A 331 -1.59 9.99 7.63
N VAL A 332 -2.07 9.30 8.68
CA VAL A 332 -3.43 9.49 9.23
C VAL A 332 -3.63 10.94 9.67
N LYS A 333 -2.69 11.50 10.43
CA LYS A 333 -2.72 12.90 10.86
C LYS A 333 -2.66 13.87 9.68
N LYS A 334 -1.86 13.58 8.65
CA LYS A 334 -1.78 14.41 7.42
C LYS A 334 -3.10 14.42 6.65
N ALA A 335 -3.90 13.35 6.72
CA ALA A 335 -5.25 13.30 6.19
C ALA A 335 -6.28 14.08 7.03
N GLY A 336 -5.87 14.65 8.17
CA GLY A 336 -6.77 15.35 9.10
C GLY A 336 -7.68 14.40 9.89
N LEU A 337 -7.30 13.12 9.99
CA LEU A 337 -8.05 12.07 10.66
C LEU A 337 -7.34 11.61 11.95
N ASP A 338 -8.06 10.85 12.76
CA ASP A 338 -7.51 10.11 13.90
C ASP A 338 -7.41 8.60 13.59
N VAL A 339 -6.60 7.87 14.35
CA VAL A 339 -6.53 6.39 14.25
C VAL A 339 -7.89 5.74 14.51
N LEU A 340 -8.75 6.36 15.32
CA LEU A 340 -10.13 5.92 15.57
C LEU A 340 -11.07 6.09 14.35
N ASP A 341 -10.67 6.87 13.34
CA ASP A 341 -11.42 7.03 12.09
C ASP A 341 -11.09 5.96 11.05
N ILE A 342 -10.04 5.14 11.26
CA ILE A 342 -9.57 4.16 10.29
C ILE A 342 -10.31 2.84 10.46
N ASP A 343 -10.92 2.35 9.38
CA ASP A 343 -11.69 1.10 9.39
C ASP A 343 -10.80 -0.11 9.04
N GLU A 344 -9.81 0.09 8.16
CA GLU A 344 -8.96 -1.00 7.66
C GLU A 344 -7.53 -0.53 7.42
N VAL A 345 -6.55 -1.39 7.73
CA VAL A 345 -5.13 -1.19 7.42
C VAL A 345 -4.65 -2.34 6.56
N ILE A 346 -4.18 -2.05 5.36
CA ILE A 346 -3.61 -3.02 4.42
C ILE A 346 -2.09 -2.93 4.49
N LEU A 347 -1.44 -4.02 4.94
CA LEU A 347 0.02 -4.16 4.81
C LEU A 347 0.37 -4.66 3.41
N ALA A 348 1.02 -3.81 2.63
CA ALA A 348 1.56 -4.10 1.31
C ALA A 348 3.10 -4.10 1.35
N GLY A 349 3.70 -4.62 0.28
CA GLY A 349 5.16 -4.65 0.12
C GLY A 349 5.83 -5.79 0.89
N GLY A 350 7.06 -6.12 0.47
CA GLY A 350 7.80 -7.27 1.01
C GLY A 350 8.10 -7.19 2.51
N THR A 351 8.24 -5.98 3.06
CA THR A 351 8.47 -5.79 4.50
C THR A 351 7.18 -6.00 5.30
N GLY A 352 6.00 -5.89 4.68
CA GLY A 352 4.68 -6.17 5.27
C GLY A 352 4.49 -7.62 5.74
N HIS A 353 5.38 -8.55 5.37
CA HIS A 353 5.41 -9.91 5.92
C HIS A 353 5.90 -9.98 7.37
N THR A 354 6.52 -8.93 7.90
CA THR A 354 7.18 -8.97 9.22
C THR A 354 6.13 -8.96 10.34
N PRO A 355 5.98 -10.04 11.13
CA PRO A 355 4.89 -10.15 12.12
C PRO A 355 4.89 -9.03 13.15
N ARG A 356 6.08 -8.55 13.55
CA ARG A 356 6.21 -7.45 14.53
C ARG A 356 5.52 -6.17 14.08
N ILE A 357 5.56 -5.86 12.78
CA ILE A 357 4.94 -4.65 12.24
C ILE A 357 3.42 -4.75 12.37
N ALA A 358 2.83 -5.87 11.94
CA ALA A 358 1.40 -6.10 12.07
C ALA A 358 0.92 -6.04 13.54
N ASN A 359 1.70 -6.63 14.46
CA ASN A 359 1.40 -6.58 15.89
C ASN A 359 1.49 -5.16 16.47
N ASN A 360 2.48 -4.36 16.07
CA ASN A 360 2.53 -2.95 16.47
C ASN A 360 1.29 -2.19 16.00
N LEU A 361 0.82 -2.44 14.77
CA LEU A 361 -0.38 -1.78 14.23
C LEU A 361 -1.64 -2.20 14.96
N ALA A 362 -1.77 -3.47 15.35
CA ALA A 362 -2.87 -3.93 16.19
C ALA A 362 -2.90 -3.25 17.58
N SER A 363 -1.78 -2.68 18.04
CA SER A 363 -1.73 -1.86 19.27
C SER A 363 -1.99 -0.37 19.02
N ILE A 364 -1.71 0.14 17.81
CA ILE A 364 -1.90 1.56 17.45
C ILE A 364 -3.37 1.85 17.12
N PHE A 365 -4.02 0.92 16.43
CA PHE A 365 -5.40 1.07 15.99
C PHE A 365 -6.38 0.40 16.96
N PRO A 366 -7.63 0.90 17.08
CA PRO A 366 -8.63 0.27 17.94
C PRO A 366 -8.98 -1.14 17.43
N GLU A 367 -9.54 -1.98 18.31
CA GLU A 367 -9.95 -3.35 17.97
C GLU A 367 -10.98 -3.42 16.82
N SER A 368 -11.71 -2.32 16.58
CA SER A 368 -12.63 -2.21 15.44
C SER A 368 -11.95 -2.13 14.08
N THR A 369 -10.67 -1.71 14.04
CA THR A 369 -9.91 -1.58 12.80
C THR A 369 -9.38 -2.94 12.35
N THR A 370 -9.67 -3.31 11.11
CA THR A 370 -9.19 -4.57 10.55
C THR A 370 -7.74 -4.41 10.06
N ILE A 371 -6.80 -5.18 10.62
CA ILE A 371 -5.41 -5.22 10.14
C ILE A 371 -5.21 -6.40 9.19
N LEU A 372 -5.13 -6.11 7.89
CA LEU A 372 -4.91 -7.09 6.84
C LEU A 372 -3.42 -7.38 6.65
N ALA A 373 -2.93 -8.34 7.43
CA ALA A 373 -1.60 -8.93 7.30
C ALA A 373 -1.65 -10.43 7.64
N PRO A 374 -0.79 -11.28 7.07
CA PRO A 374 -0.83 -12.73 7.34
C PRO A 374 -0.68 -13.11 8.82
N ALA A 375 -0.04 -12.24 9.63
CA ALA A 375 0.16 -12.48 11.06
C ALA A 375 -1.08 -12.16 11.92
N THR A 376 -2.01 -11.33 11.42
CA THR A 376 -3.16 -10.82 12.16
C THR A 376 -4.51 -11.25 11.58
N SER A 377 -4.56 -11.59 10.28
CA SER A 377 -5.80 -11.96 9.59
C SER A 377 -5.60 -13.18 8.68
N VAL A 378 -6.52 -14.15 8.81
CA VAL A 378 -6.58 -15.36 7.98
C VAL A 378 -7.05 -15.08 6.55
N SER A 379 -7.75 -13.95 6.33
CA SER A 379 -8.25 -13.54 5.02
C SER A 379 -7.27 -12.65 4.26
N ALA A 380 -6.12 -12.33 4.88
CA ALA A 380 -5.08 -11.52 4.28
C ALA A 380 -4.40 -12.26 3.13
N LEU A 381 -4.26 -11.57 2.01
CA LEU A 381 -3.45 -12.00 0.88
C LEU A 381 -1.96 -11.79 1.19
N ASN A 382 -1.09 -12.33 0.33
CA ASN A 382 0.34 -12.09 0.38
C ASN A 382 0.64 -10.59 0.16
N PRO A 383 1.26 -9.87 1.14
CA PRO A 383 1.61 -8.46 1.02
C PRO A 383 2.44 -8.12 -0.23
N SER A 384 3.30 -9.03 -0.66
CA SER A 384 4.17 -8.84 -1.85
C SER A 384 3.42 -9.00 -3.18
N GLU A 385 2.14 -9.38 -3.16
CA GLU A 385 1.37 -9.67 -4.38
C GLU A 385 0.21 -8.70 -4.60
N LEU A 386 -0.08 -7.81 -3.65
CA LEU A 386 -1.26 -6.95 -3.70
C LEU A 386 -1.26 -6.03 -4.92
N ALA A 387 -0.21 -5.24 -5.11
CA ALA A 387 -0.11 -4.28 -6.21
C ALA A 387 -0.23 -4.98 -7.59
N VAL A 388 0.48 -6.09 -7.80
CA VAL A 388 0.44 -6.80 -9.08
C VAL A 388 -0.91 -7.48 -9.33
N ARG A 389 -1.57 -8.01 -8.29
CA ARG A 389 -2.92 -8.58 -8.39
C ARG A 389 -3.92 -7.50 -8.81
N GLY A 390 -3.87 -6.33 -8.17
CA GLY A 390 -4.68 -5.17 -8.54
C GLY A 390 -4.46 -4.74 -9.99
N ALA A 391 -3.21 -4.69 -10.44
CA ALA A 391 -2.89 -4.37 -11.83
C ALA A 391 -3.49 -5.38 -12.82
N ALA A 392 -3.42 -6.69 -12.52
CA ALA A 392 -3.99 -7.72 -13.39
C ALA A 392 -5.52 -7.66 -13.43
N LEU A 393 -6.17 -7.38 -12.30
CA LEU A 393 -7.61 -7.16 -12.23
C LEU A 393 -8.03 -5.94 -13.05
N GLN A 394 -7.31 -4.82 -12.91
CA GLN A 394 -7.57 -3.63 -13.70
C GLN A 394 -7.34 -3.89 -15.19
N ALA A 395 -6.26 -4.59 -15.56
CA ALA A 395 -5.98 -4.95 -16.94
C ALA A 395 -7.14 -5.76 -17.54
N SER A 396 -7.66 -6.74 -16.80
CA SER A 396 -8.80 -7.55 -17.22
C SER A 396 -10.07 -6.72 -17.42
N LEU A 397 -10.31 -5.70 -16.60
CA LEU A 397 -11.50 -4.84 -16.71
C LEU A 397 -11.49 -3.96 -17.96
N ILE A 398 -10.31 -3.56 -18.43
CA ILE A 398 -10.15 -2.60 -19.55
C ILE A 398 -9.60 -3.25 -20.83
N GLN A 399 -9.39 -4.57 -20.85
CA GLN A 399 -8.71 -5.23 -21.97
C GLN A 399 -9.44 -5.06 -23.31
N GLU A 400 -10.77 -4.95 -23.30
CA GLU A 400 -11.62 -4.79 -24.49
C GLU A 400 -11.93 -3.31 -24.81
N PHE A 401 -11.42 -2.35 -24.05
CA PHE A 401 -11.67 -0.93 -24.27
C PHE A 401 -10.73 -0.38 -25.34
N GLU A 402 -11.22 0.53 -26.17
CA GLU A 402 -10.36 1.30 -27.06
C GLU A 402 -9.37 2.15 -26.25
N PHE A 403 -8.17 2.35 -26.77
CA PHE A 403 -7.14 3.11 -26.05
C PHE A 403 -7.61 4.53 -25.71
N ASP A 404 -8.27 5.20 -26.67
CA ASP A 404 -8.82 6.54 -26.51
C ASP A 404 -9.88 6.60 -25.38
N ASP A 405 -10.69 5.55 -25.21
CA ASP A 405 -11.69 5.46 -24.13
C ASP A 405 -11.01 5.34 -22.76
N ILE A 406 -9.92 4.57 -22.67
CA ILE A 406 -9.11 4.44 -21.45
C ILE A 406 -8.48 5.79 -21.11
N GLU A 407 -7.84 6.45 -22.07
CA GLU A 407 -7.23 7.77 -21.89
C GLU A 407 -8.28 8.79 -21.42
N GLN A 408 -9.41 8.88 -22.11
CA GLN A 408 -10.51 9.79 -21.76
C GLN A 408 -11.06 9.54 -20.35
N SER A 409 -11.14 8.26 -19.94
CA SER A 409 -11.61 7.88 -18.60
C SER A 409 -10.69 8.34 -17.46
N THR A 410 -9.40 8.56 -17.74
CA THR A 410 -8.44 9.08 -16.75
C THR A 410 -8.38 10.61 -16.69
N HIS A 411 -8.97 11.29 -17.68
CA HIS A 411 -8.91 12.75 -17.77
C HIS A 411 -9.51 13.41 -16.51
N PRO A 412 -8.94 14.53 -16.00
CA PRO A 412 -9.43 15.23 -14.82
C PRO A 412 -10.93 15.59 -14.86
N ALA A 413 -11.50 15.76 -16.06
CA ALA A 413 -12.93 15.99 -16.24
C ALA A 413 -13.83 14.82 -15.79
N VAL A 414 -13.29 13.61 -15.74
CA VAL A 414 -13.98 12.40 -15.26
C VAL A 414 -13.60 12.09 -13.82
N SER A 415 -12.30 12.16 -13.50
CA SER A 415 -11.78 11.77 -12.19
C SER A 415 -11.95 12.83 -11.09
N THR A 416 -12.05 14.11 -11.46
CA THR A 416 -12.26 15.21 -10.50
C THR A 416 -13.74 15.45 -10.27
N VAL A 417 -14.26 14.89 -9.19
CA VAL A 417 -15.65 15.04 -8.76
C VAL A 417 -15.71 15.76 -7.42
N LYS A 418 -16.90 16.26 -7.05
CA LYS A 418 -17.10 16.88 -5.73
C LYS A 418 -17.29 15.80 -4.67
N HIS A 419 -16.81 16.06 -3.46
CA HIS A 419 -16.95 15.17 -2.31
C HIS A 419 -17.76 15.84 -1.21
N ILE A 420 -18.53 15.04 -0.50
CA ILE A 420 -19.31 15.49 0.66
C ILE A 420 -18.40 15.58 1.89
N THR A 421 -18.29 16.77 2.48
CA THR A 421 -17.40 17.00 3.64
C THR A 421 -17.99 16.47 4.96
N ASN A 422 -19.29 16.67 5.20
CA ASN A 422 -19.98 16.21 6.41
C ASN A 422 -20.87 15.03 6.10
N SER A 423 -20.96 14.05 7.01
CA SER A 423 -21.87 12.93 6.81
C SER A 423 -23.32 13.44 6.79
N ILE A 424 -24.14 12.87 5.92
CA ILE A 424 -25.58 13.08 5.94
C ILE A 424 -26.21 11.83 6.55
N GLY A 425 -26.98 12.00 7.61
CA GLY A 425 -27.57 10.90 8.35
C GLY A 425 -28.96 11.24 8.86
N VAL A 426 -29.47 10.37 9.72
CA VAL A 426 -30.75 10.57 10.39
C VAL A 426 -30.62 10.39 11.89
N ILE A 427 -31.45 11.11 12.63
CA ILE A 427 -31.62 10.87 14.06
C ILE A 427 -32.63 9.74 14.25
N THR A 428 -32.19 8.70 14.96
CA THR A 428 -33.04 7.60 15.42
C THR A 428 -33.17 7.68 16.94
N ILE A 429 -34.28 7.20 17.49
CA ILE A 429 -34.45 7.13 18.94
C ILE A 429 -34.07 5.70 19.37
N GLY A 430 -33.05 5.57 20.21
CA GLY A 430 -32.61 4.30 20.78
C GLY A 430 -33.64 3.69 21.75
N ALA A 431 -33.38 2.45 22.19
CA ALA A 431 -34.28 1.73 23.11
C ALA A 431 -34.51 2.47 24.45
N ASP A 432 -33.53 3.27 24.87
CA ASP A 432 -33.52 4.02 26.13
C ASP A 432 -34.01 5.46 25.98
N GLY A 433 -34.44 5.85 24.77
CA GLY A 433 -34.93 7.20 24.45
C GLY A 433 -33.85 8.20 24.00
N GLU A 434 -32.58 7.77 23.89
CA GLU A 434 -31.48 8.61 23.42
C GLU A 434 -31.53 8.85 21.90
N GLU A 435 -31.25 10.08 21.48
CA GLU A 435 -31.09 10.43 20.06
C GLU A 435 -29.74 9.93 19.54
N VAL A 436 -29.78 8.94 18.65
CA VAL A 436 -28.58 8.35 18.01
C VAL A 436 -28.53 8.79 16.55
N PHE A 437 -27.45 9.47 16.19
CA PHE A 437 -27.14 9.77 14.79
C PHE A 437 -26.71 8.49 14.06
N THR A 438 -27.43 8.16 12.99
CA THR A 438 -27.06 7.06 12.09
C THR A 438 -26.60 7.65 10.75
N PRO A 439 -25.30 7.53 10.38
CA PRO A 439 -24.81 8.01 9.11
C PRO A 439 -25.44 7.24 7.94
N VAL A 440 -25.79 7.94 6.86
CA VAL A 440 -26.32 7.34 5.62
C VAL A 440 -25.36 7.56 4.47
N ILE A 441 -24.92 8.80 4.25
CA ILE A 441 -23.84 9.17 3.32
C ILE A 441 -22.63 9.49 4.18
N ALA A 442 -21.54 8.75 4.03
CA ALA A 442 -20.30 8.99 4.77
C ALA A 442 -19.59 10.27 4.30
N THR A 443 -18.68 10.80 5.12
CA THR A 443 -17.74 11.84 4.70
C THR A 443 -16.84 11.35 3.55
N GLU A 444 -16.32 12.29 2.79
CA GLU A 444 -15.48 12.06 1.61
C GLU A 444 -16.15 11.17 0.55
N THR A 445 -17.48 11.21 0.47
CA THR A 445 -18.24 10.52 -0.58
C THR A 445 -18.31 11.37 -1.83
N ALA A 446 -17.72 10.89 -2.92
CA ALA A 446 -17.85 11.46 -4.26
C ALA A 446 -19.31 11.48 -4.72
N VAL A 447 -19.76 12.59 -5.34
CA VAL A 447 -21.12 12.73 -5.89
C VAL A 447 -21.13 12.67 -7.43
N PRO A 448 -22.18 12.13 -8.06
CA PRO A 448 -23.46 11.69 -7.48
C PRO A 448 -23.37 10.38 -6.70
N ALA A 449 -24.10 10.29 -5.58
CA ALA A 449 -24.11 9.11 -4.71
C ALA A 449 -25.49 8.82 -4.13
N ARG A 450 -25.79 7.52 -3.99
CA ARG A 450 -27.02 7.03 -3.36
C ARG A 450 -26.68 6.04 -2.26
N ARG A 451 -27.30 6.21 -1.10
CA ARG A 451 -27.26 5.24 0.00
C ARG A 451 -28.65 4.98 0.54
N THR A 452 -28.85 3.76 1.00
CA THR A 452 -30.10 3.29 1.57
C THR A 452 -29.79 2.57 2.87
N ILE A 453 -30.43 2.98 3.96
CA ILE A 453 -30.40 2.27 5.22
C ILE A 453 -31.79 1.81 5.61
N THR A 454 -31.85 0.82 6.50
CA THR A 454 -33.10 0.33 7.08
C THR A 454 -33.06 0.51 8.58
N ILE A 455 -34.09 1.14 9.13
CA ILE A 455 -34.18 1.51 10.54
C ILE A 455 -35.39 0.79 11.15
N PRO A 456 -35.27 0.22 12.37
CA PRO A 456 -36.41 -0.38 13.05
C PRO A 456 -37.48 0.66 13.39
N VAL A 457 -38.76 0.29 13.22
CA VAL A 457 -39.90 1.09 13.71
C VAL A 457 -39.97 0.96 15.24
N PRO A 458 -40.35 2.02 15.98
CA PRO A 458 -40.61 1.94 17.41
C PRO A 458 -41.53 0.75 17.78
N ALA A 459 -41.30 0.14 18.95
CA ALA A 459 -41.98 -1.11 19.34
C ALA A 459 -43.52 -1.00 19.41
N ALA A 460 -44.07 0.21 19.51
CA ALA A 460 -45.51 0.48 19.48
C ALA A 460 -46.11 0.52 18.05
N GLY A 461 -45.29 0.64 17.01
CA GLY A 461 -45.73 1.05 15.67
C GLY A 461 -46.21 2.50 15.63
N GLY A 462 -46.90 2.88 14.56
CA GLY A 462 -47.56 4.19 14.45
C GLY A 462 -46.79 5.20 13.60
N ASP A 463 -46.79 6.45 14.04
CA ASP A 463 -46.18 7.55 13.27
C ASP A 463 -44.68 7.64 13.60
N VAL A 464 -43.84 7.66 12.56
CA VAL A 464 -42.38 7.71 12.66
C VAL A 464 -41.90 9.05 12.12
N LEU A 465 -41.27 9.85 12.96
CA LEU A 465 -40.56 11.07 12.56
C LEU A 465 -39.13 10.73 12.17
N ILE A 466 -38.70 11.17 11.00
CA ILE A 466 -37.33 11.03 10.53
C ILE A 466 -36.77 12.41 10.26
N LYS A 467 -35.70 12.73 10.98
CA LYS A 467 -34.98 13.99 10.88
C LYS A 467 -33.66 13.74 10.19
N VAL A 468 -33.51 14.28 8.99
CA VAL A 468 -32.28 14.21 8.19
C VAL A 468 -31.39 15.37 8.58
N VAL A 469 -30.16 15.06 8.99
CA VAL A 469 -29.21 16.03 9.56
C VAL A 469 -27.82 15.80 8.98
N GLU A 470 -27.00 16.83 9.05
CA GLU A 470 -25.56 16.69 8.90
C GLU A 470 -24.94 16.21 10.21
N GLY A 471 -23.81 15.51 10.13
CA GLY A 471 -23.01 15.12 11.27
C GLY A 471 -21.53 15.03 10.92
N ASN A 472 -20.67 15.32 11.88
CA ASN A 472 -19.23 15.12 11.77
C ASN A 472 -18.70 14.31 12.96
N THR A 473 -17.62 13.58 12.73
CA THR A 473 -16.93 12.86 13.81
C THR A 473 -16.10 13.83 14.63
N HIS A 474 -16.02 13.57 15.94
CA HIS A 474 -15.20 14.31 16.87
C HIS A 474 -14.57 13.34 17.86
N ILE A 475 -13.29 13.53 18.17
CA ILE A 475 -12.59 12.71 19.16
C ILE A 475 -12.71 13.38 20.52
N LYS A 476 -13.49 12.77 21.42
CA LYS A 476 -13.58 13.18 22.82
C LYS A 476 -12.41 12.56 23.57
N VAL A 477 -11.62 13.41 24.22
CA VAL A 477 -10.52 12.98 25.10
C VAL A 477 -10.98 13.15 26.55
N THR A 478 -10.91 12.08 27.33
CA THR A 478 -11.25 12.06 28.75
C THR A 478 -9.98 11.80 29.55
N GLN A 479 -9.55 12.79 30.32
CA GLN A 479 -8.39 12.62 31.21
C GLN A 479 -8.81 11.78 32.43
N PRO A 480 -7.99 10.79 32.82
CA PRO A 480 -8.25 10.02 34.03
C PRO A 480 -8.16 10.92 35.28
N GLU A 481 -8.98 10.63 36.29
CA GLU A 481 -8.93 11.37 37.55
C GLU A 481 -7.60 11.11 38.26
N PRO A 482 -6.86 12.14 38.71
CA PRO A 482 -5.59 11.93 39.40
C PRO A 482 -5.82 11.10 40.67
N LYS A 483 -5.21 9.91 40.74
CA LYS A 483 -5.22 9.10 41.97
C LYS A 483 -4.72 9.95 43.14
N ALA A 484 -5.53 10.02 44.20
CA ALA A 484 -5.15 10.67 45.44
C ALA A 484 -3.89 10.01 46.00
N LYS A 485 -2.81 10.79 46.20
CA LYS A 485 -1.60 10.29 46.88
C LYS A 485 -2.01 9.71 48.23
N PRO A 486 -1.58 8.48 48.59
CA PRO A 486 -1.82 7.96 49.92
C PRO A 486 -1.21 8.93 50.94
N ALA A 487 -1.96 9.24 52.00
CA ALA A 487 -1.45 10.06 53.08
C ALA A 487 -0.20 9.39 53.65
N LYS A 488 0.92 10.12 53.71
CA LYS A 488 2.12 9.67 54.41
C LYS A 488 1.76 9.47 55.88
N GLU A 489 1.54 8.23 56.29
CA GLU A 489 1.73 7.86 57.68
C GLU A 489 3.23 7.93 57.96
N ALA A 490 3.59 8.76 58.92
CA ALA A 490 4.94 8.85 59.42
C ALA A 490 5.15 7.65 60.35
N ASP A 491 5.88 6.63 59.88
CA ASP A 491 6.85 5.87 60.68
C ASP A 491 7.66 4.92 59.77
N ASP A 492 8.94 4.84 60.11
CA ASP A 492 9.97 3.84 59.77
C ASP A 492 10.74 3.89 58.43
N GLU A 493 11.99 4.37 58.60
CA GLU A 493 13.32 4.00 58.06
C GLU A 493 13.47 3.17 56.76
N ASP A 494 14.32 3.73 55.88
CA ASP A 494 15.23 3.10 54.90
C ASP A 494 14.67 2.12 53.85
N ASP A 495 14.31 2.65 52.66
CA ASP A 495 14.61 1.99 51.37
C ASP A 495 14.60 3.02 50.22
N ASP A 496 15.78 3.30 49.65
CA ASP A 496 15.94 4.08 48.42
C ASP A 496 15.63 3.19 47.20
N SER A 497 14.35 3.05 46.86
CA SER A 497 13.90 2.52 45.58
C SER A 497 12.90 3.46 44.92
N ASP A 498 13.40 4.59 44.40
CA ASP A 498 12.66 5.44 43.46
C ASP A 498 12.60 4.74 42.08
N GLU A 499 11.86 3.63 41.99
CA GLU A 499 11.23 3.21 40.73
C GLU A 499 9.80 3.76 40.74
N ASP A 500 9.67 5.09 40.64
CA ASP A 500 8.44 5.72 40.18
C ASP A 500 8.27 5.36 38.70
N SER A 501 7.66 4.20 38.48
CA SER A 501 6.99 3.85 37.24
C SER A 501 5.87 4.88 37.02
N ASP A 502 6.21 5.99 36.38
CA ASP A 502 5.27 6.92 35.75
C ASP A 502 4.56 6.16 34.61
N GLU A 503 3.67 5.22 34.94
CA GLU A 503 2.57 4.84 34.08
C GLU A 503 1.67 6.08 34.00
N GLU A 504 1.99 6.99 33.07
CA GLU A 504 1.07 8.05 32.67
C GLU A 504 -0.25 7.36 32.32
N GLU A 505 -1.29 7.53 33.15
CA GLU A 505 -2.59 6.92 32.92
C GLU A 505 -3.08 7.36 31.52
N GLU A 506 -3.18 6.41 30.60
CA GLU A 506 -3.44 6.70 29.19
C GLU A 506 -4.75 7.48 29.03
N GLU A 507 -4.70 8.61 28.32
CA GLU A 507 -5.88 9.40 28.02
C GLU A 507 -6.90 8.55 27.25
N GLN A 508 -8.13 8.42 27.77
CA GLN A 508 -9.17 7.68 27.07
C GLN A 508 -9.73 8.52 25.92
N ARG A 509 -9.65 8.00 24.69
CA ARG A 509 -10.10 8.69 23.48
C ARG A 509 -11.29 7.94 22.87
N GLU A 510 -12.35 8.65 22.53
CA GLU A 510 -13.57 8.06 21.96
C GLU A 510 -14.03 8.86 20.73
N LYS A 511 -14.40 8.14 19.65
CA LYS A 511 -15.01 8.75 18.47
C LYS A 511 -16.51 8.92 18.67
N ILE A 512 -16.97 10.17 18.70
CA ILE A 512 -18.40 10.52 18.83
C ILE A 512 -18.90 11.30 17.61
N TRP A 513 -20.21 11.21 17.35
CA TRP A 513 -20.86 12.04 16.34
C TRP A 513 -21.36 13.35 16.95
N LYS A 514 -21.00 14.48 16.34
CA LYS A 514 -21.59 15.77 16.64
C LYS A 514 -22.62 16.12 15.57
N ILE A 515 -23.86 16.24 15.98
CA ILE A 515 -24.99 16.57 15.10
C ILE A 515 -24.89 18.03 14.69
N GLY A 516 -24.97 18.28 13.39
CA GLY A 516 -24.94 19.59 12.75
C GLY A 516 -26.33 20.09 12.38
N SER A 517 -26.43 20.74 11.21
CA SER A 517 -27.65 21.37 10.73
C SER A 517 -28.72 20.33 10.35
N THR A 518 -29.98 20.68 10.57
CA THR A 518 -31.11 19.88 10.06
C THR A 518 -31.36 20.23 8.59
N LEU A 519 -31.36 19.20 7.74
CA LEU A 519 -31.58 19.35 6.31
C LEU A 519 -33.05 19.16 5.92
N ALA A 520 -33.73 18.19 6.55
CA ALA A 520 -35.14 17.91 6.31
C ALA A 520 -35.79 17.16 7.47
N GLU A 521 -37.11 17.28 7.59
CA GLU A 521 -37.95 16.49 8.48
C GLU A 521 -39.09 15.86 7.69
N ALA A 522 -39.39 14.60 7.98
CA ALA A 522 -40.44 13.84 7.32
C ALA A 522 -41.14 12.91 8.31
N ALA A 523 -42.43 12.68 8.10
CA ALA A 523 -43.21 11.78 8.94
C ALA A 523 -43.85 10.67 8.09
N LEU A 524 -43.62 9.42 8.49
CA LEU A 524 -44.32 8.25 7.99
C LEU A 524 -45.46 7.91 8.95
N ARG A 525 -46.69 7.78 8.45
CA ARG A 525 -47.86 7.51 9.29
C ARG A 525 -48.29 6.06 9.22
N GLY A 526 -48.76 5.53 10.35
CA GLY A 526 -49.41 4.21 10.41
C GLY A 526 -48.49 3.02 10.13
N THR A 527 -47.22 3.11 10.51
CA THR A 527 -46.25 2.00 10.36
C THR A 527 -46.64 0.80 11.23
N LYS A 528 -46.39 -0.42 10.73
CA LYS A 528 -46.74 -1.64 11.46
C LYS A 528 -45.79 -1.86 12.64
N LYS A 529 -46.34 -2.44 13.72
CA LYS A 529 -45.53 -2.90 14.85
C LYS A 529 -44.49 -3.93 14.39
N GLY A 530 -43.23 -3.69 14.71
CA GLY A 530 -42.10 -4.53 14.26
C GLY A 530 -41.73 -4.33 12.78
N GLY A 531 -42.31 -3.32 12.12
CA GLY A 531 -41.95 -2.92 10.77
C GLY A 531 -40.54 -2.32 10.70
N LYS A 532 -40.10 -2.06 9.47
CA LYS A 532 -38.83 -1.41 9.17
C LYS A 532 -39.07 -0.25 8.22
N VAL A 533 -38.37 0.85 8.42
CA VAL A 533 -38.40 2.02 7.53
C VAL A 533 -37.12 2.06 6.72
N GLU A 534 -37.28 2.13 5.40
CA GLU A 534 -36.20 2.37 4.45
C GLU A 534 -36.01 3.88 4.27
N VAL A 535 -34.80 4.36 4.50
CA VAL A 535 -34.38 5.74 4.23
C VAL A 535 -33.35 5.71 3.11
N THR A 536 -33.69 6.33 1.98
CA THR A 536 -32.79 6.51 0.84
C THR A 536 -32.41 7.98 0.71
N ILE A 537 -31.12 8.28 0.68
CA ILE A 537 -30.58 9.61 0.37
C ILE A 537 -29.83 9.51 -0.96
N ASN A 538 -30.18 10.38 -1.90
CA ASN A 538 -29.55 10.49 -3.21
C ASN A 538 -29.02 11.91 -3.40
N VAL A 539 -27.70 12.07 -3.45
CA VAL A 539 -27.02 13.35 -3.66
C VAL A 539 -26.55 13.43 -5.11
N LEU A 540 -26.85 14.53 -5.79
CA LEU A 540 -26.50 14.78 -7.19
C LEU A 540 -25.17 15.54 -7.31
N ALA A 541 -24.64 15.63 -8.53
CA ALA A 541 -23.37 16.30 -8.80
C ALA A 541 -23.37 17.81 -8.48
N ASP A 542 -24.54 18.44 -8.45
CA ASP A 542 -24.73 19.83 -8.03
C ASP A 542 -24.88 20.00 -6.52
N LEU A 543 -24.71 18.91 -5.74
CA LEU A 543 -24.93 18.82 -4.29
C LEU A 543 -26.39 18.95 -3.83
N SER A 544 -27.36 18.98 -4.76
CA SER A 544 -28.76 18.81 -4.37
C SER A 544 -29.03 17.38 -3.93
N ALA A 545 -29.96 17.20 -2.99
CA ALA A 545 -30.27 15.87 -2.46
C ALA A 545 -31.76 15.56 -2.56
N THR A 546 -32.08 14.29 -2.80
CA THR A 546 -33.44 13.75 -2.69
C THR A 546 -33.46 12.75 -1.55
N VAL A 547 -34.43 12.91 -0.63
CA VAL A 547 -34.67 11.96 0.45
C VAL A 547 -35.97 11.22 0.16
N THR A 548 -35.92 9.90 0.18
CA THR A 548 -37.09 9.02 0.03
C THR A 548 -37.20 8.12 1.23
N ILE A 549 -38.39 8.07 1.84
CA ILE A 549 -38.64 7.35 3.08
C ILE A 549 -39.91 6.53 2.93
N ARG A 550 -39.85 5.23 3.19
CA ARG A 550 -41.01 4.33 3.07
C ARG A 550 -40.92 3.15 4.04
N GLU A 551 -42.06 2.57 4.38
CA GLU A 551 -42.08 1.28 5.09
C GLU A 551 -41.68 0.15 4.12
N VAL A 552 -40.84 -0.77 4.59
CA VAL A 552 -40.35 -1.90 3.78
C VAL A 552 -41.52 -2.79 3.35
N GLY A 553 -41.66 -3.01 2.04
CA GLY A 553 -42.72 -3.83 1.45
C GLY A 553 -44.00 -3.06 1.10
N GLU A 554 -44.11 -1.79 1.45
CA GLU A 554 -45.26 -0.93 1.12
C GLU A 554 -45.01 -0.08 -0.12
N LYS A 555 -46.10 0.29 -0.82
CA LYS A 555 -46.04 1.17 -2.02
C LYS A 555 -46.03 2.67 -1.67
N GLY A 556 -46.50 3.04 -0.48
CA GLY A 556 -46.56 4.44 -0.02
C GLY A 556 -45.26 4.91 0.64
N GLY A 557 -44.90 6.18 0.42
CA GLY A 557 -43.73 6.80 1.03
C GLY A 557 -43.72 8.31 0.88
N VAL A 558 -42.79 8.96 1.58
CA VAL A 558 -42.54 10.40 1.51
C VAL A 558 -41.28 10.64 0.68
N ARG A 559 -41.34 11.62 -0.24
CA ARG A 559 -40.19 12.07 -1.02
C ARG A 559 -40.05 13.58 -0.90
N GLY A 560 -38.84 14.04 -0.60
CA GLY A 560 -38.48 15.46 -0.50
C GLY A 560 -37.21 15.77 -1.28
N ASN A 561 -37.10 16.99 -1.78
CA ASN A 561 -35.91 17.52 -2.45
C ASN A 561 -35.30 18.62 -1.59
N ILE A 562 -34.00 18.53 -1.36
CA ILE A 562 -33.16 19.50 -0.65
C ILE A 562 -32.30 20.19 -1.71
N LYS A 563 -32.38 21.52 -1.78
CA LYS A 563 -31.52 22.30 -2.68
C LYS A 563 -30.10 22.35 -2.09
N ALA A 564 -29.09 22.39 -2.95
CA ALA A 564 -27.73 22.66 -2.51
C ALA A 564 -27.69 23.98 -1.72
N SER A 565 -27.04 23.98 -0.56
CA SER A 565 -26.65 25.22 0.11
C SER A 565 -25.58 25.91 -0.75
N ALA A 566 -25.75 27.22 -0.94
CA ALA A 566 -24.83 28.04 -1.73
C ALA A 566 -23.46 28.19 -1.07
#